data_AF-A0A1H9W7I7-F1
#
_entry.id   AF-A0A1H9W7I7-F1
#
_cell.length_a   1.000
_cell.length_b   1.000
_cell.length_c   1.000
_cell.angle_alpha   90.00
_cell.angle_beta   90.00
_cell.angle_gamma   90.00
#
_symmetry.space_group_name_H-M   'P 1'
#
loop_
_entity.id
_entity.type
_entity.pdbx_description
1 polymer ?
#
loop_
_entity_poly.entity_id
_entity_poly.type
_entity_poly.pdbx_seq_one_letter_code
_entity_poly.pdbx_strand_id
1 'polypeptide(L)'
;MIALDRTSGGAPTSATAFLAGTQCADGGFPQDFGQTPCVSDVDSTSVVVQALHPTDDTTNAAEGTTWLAGTQCADGGFPLGTAASNANSTGLAAQALAGHRPVAAVKAKRFLRSLQQGCSAPAANRGTISYDATGFDAATARRATAQAVLGLTGVKSANLPSGGKAQAPTLAC
;
A
#
# COMPACT_ATOMS: atom_id res chain seq x y z
N MET A 1 2.89 3.97 14.60
CA MET A 1 1.66 4.79 14.61
C MET A 1 0.42 3.94 14.40
N ILE A 2 0.20 3.34 13.22
CA ILE A 2 -1.00 2.53 12.91
C ILE A 2 -1.34 1.48 13.99
N ALA A 3 -0.35 0.72 14.47
CA ALA A 3 -0.58 -0.28 15.50
C ALA A 3 -0.80 0.33 16.90
N LEU A 4 -0.12 1.44 17.22
CA LEU A 4 -0.20 2.10 18.53
C LEU A 4 -1.54 2.83 18.71
N ASP A 5 -2.07 3.40 17.62
CA ASP A 5 -3.39 4.02 17.56
C ASP A 5 -4.52 3.06 17.95
N ARG A 6 -4.32 1.76 17.71
CA ARG A 6 -5.26 0.69 18.08
C ARG A 6 -5.13 0.26 19.55
N THR A 7 -4.27 0.91 20.33
CA THR A 7 -4.11 0.67 21.77
C THR A 7 -4.69 1.84 22.55
N SER A 8 -5.02 1.64 23.82
CA SER A 8 -5.51 2.73 24.69
C SER A 8 -4.49 3.85 24.90
N GLY A 9 -3.20 3.59 24.67
CA GLY A 9 -2.15 4.61 24.78
C GLY A 9 -2.05 5.52 23.55
N GLY A 10 -2.67 5.14 22.43
CA GLY A 10 -2.55 5.86 21.17
C GLY A 10 -1.11 5.95 20.66
N ALA A 11 -0.92 6.70 19.58
CA ALA A 11 0.39 6.95 19.02
C ALA A 11 1.00 8.24 19.63
N PRO A 12 2.26 8.23 20.10
CA PRO A 12 2.85 9.42 20.74
C PRO A 12 2.87 10.64 19.82
N THR A 13 2.47 11.81 20.32
CA THR A 13 2.44 13.07 19.54
C THR A 13 3.80 13.46 18.98
N SER A 14 4.90 13.17 19.68
CA SER A 14 6.24 13.42 19.15
C SER A 14 6.57 12.55 17.93
N ALA A 15 6.05 11.32 17.88
CA ALA A 15 6.23 10.43 16.74
C ALA A 15 5.34 10.82 15.55
N THR A 16 4.12 11.33 15.79
CA THR A 16 3.29 11.89 14.70
C THR A 16 3.96 13.12 14.13
N ALA A 17 4.40 14.06 14.99
CA ALA A 17 5.07 15.28 14.59
C ALA A 17 6.38 15.02 13.83
N PHE A 18 7.15 14.00 14.25
CA PHE A 18 8.33 13.58 13.51
C PHE A 18 7.99 13.10 12.11
N LEU A 19 7.03 12.18 11.95
CA LEU A 19 6.63 11.67 10.63
C LEU A 19 6.03 12.76 9.74
N ALA A 20 5.23 13.65 10.30
CA ALA A 20 4.70 14.82 9.60
C ALA A 20 5.84 15.71 9.07
N GLY A 21 6.85 15.96 9.91
CA GLY A 21 7.99 16.81 9.57
C GLY A 21 8.97 16.22 8.55
N THR A 22 8.84 14.96 8.15
CA THR A 22 9.69 14.36 7.10
C THR A 22 9.13 14.53 5.69
N GLN A 23 7.95 15.15 5.54
CA GLN A 23 7.33 15.36 4.24
C GLN A 23 8.25 16.16 3.30
N CYS A 24 8.41 15.67 2.08
CA CYS A 24 9.10 16.40 1.03
C CYS A 24 8.22 17.54 0.49
N ALA A 25 8.84 18.52 -0.17
CA ALA A 25 8.14 19.68 -0.73
C ALA A 25 7.09 19.33 -1.82
N ASP A 26 7.13 18.12 -2.37
CA ASP A 26 6.14 17.60 -3.33
C ASP A 26 4.93 16.93 -2.65
N GLY A 27 4.93 16.87 -1.31
CA GLY A 27 3.86 16.30 -0.49
C GLY A 27 4.03 14.80 -0.18
N GLY A 28 4.98 14.11 -0.83
CA GLY A 28 5.29 12.72 -0.51
C GLY A 28 6.22 12.60 0.71
N PHE A 29 6.50 11.35 1.11
CA PHE A 29 7.39 11.05 2.23
C PHE A 29 8.57 10.18 1.79
N PRO A 30 9.78 10.47 2.26
CA PRO A 30 10.97 9.72 1.89
C PRO A 30 11.09 8.42 2.69
N GLN A 31 11.80 7.45 2.12
CA GLN A 31 12.25 6.27 2.85
C GLN A 31 13.45 6.59 3.74
N ASP A 32 14.40 7.38 3.22
CA ASP A 32 15.61 7.78 3.93
C ASP A 32 15.47 9.23 4.43
N PHE A 33 15.55 9.43 5.73
CA PHE A 33 15.39 10.76 6.34
C PHE A 33 16.65 11.62 6.21
N GLY A 34 16.46 12.94 6.19
CA GLY A 34 17.55 13.92 6.20
C GLY A 34 18.35 14.03 4.90
N GLN A 35 17.89 13.40 3.82
CA GLN A 35 18.54 13.48 2.51
C GLN A 35 18.31 14.85 1.84
N THR A 36 19.31 15.32 1.11
CA THR A 36 19.22 16.51 0.24
C THR A 36 19.67 16.13 -1.17
N PRO A 37 18.78 16.15 -2.17
CA PRO A 37 17.37 16.50 -2.08
C PRO A 37 16.53 15.46 -1.31
N CYS A 38 15.40 15.90 -0.75
CA CYS A 38 14.37 14.99 -0.25
C CYS A 38 13.76 14.23 -1.44
N VAL A 39 13.63 12.91 -1.33
CA VAL A 39 13.09 12.06 -2.39
C VAL A 39 11.95 11.22 -1.85
N SER A 40 10.73 11.52 -2.32
CA SER A 40 9.52 10.80 -1.93
C SER A 40 9.51 9.37 -2.49
N ASP A 41 9.04 8.43 -1.66
CA ASP A 41 8.91 7.01 -1.99
C ASP A 41 7.45 6.54 -1.86
N VAL A 42 7.04 5.62 -2.73
CA VAL A 42 5.65 5.12 -2.76
C VAL A 42 5.29 4.35 -1.50
N ASP A 43 6.14 3.43 -1.06
CA ASP A 43 5.87 2.55 0.07
C ASP A 43 5.86 3.39 1.36
N SER A 44 6.85 4.25 1.55
CA SER A 44 6.93 5.17 2.69
C SER A 44 5.74 6.13 2.73
N THR A 45 5.41 6.79 1.61
CA THR A 45 4.25 7.68 1.54
C THR A 45 2.96 6.94 1.87
N SER A 46 2.77 5.73 1.34
CA SER A 46 1.57 4.91 1.59
C SER A 46 1.42 4.54 3.07
N VAL A 47 2.51 4.22 3.75
CA VAL A 47 2.48 3.88 5.19
C VAL A 47 2.28 5.13 6.04
N VAL A 48 2.93 6.25 5.72
CA VAL A 48 2.79 7.50 6.48
C VAL A 48 1.39 8.09 6.32
N VAL A 49 0.81 8.12 5.12
CA VAL A 49 -0.58 8.57 4.90
C VAL A 49 -1.56 7.75 5.75
N GLN A 50 -1.40 6.42 5.77
CA GLN A 50 -2.23 5.56 6.62
C GLN A 50 -2.02 5.82 8.13
N ALA A 51 -0.82 6.22 8.53
CA ALA A 51 -0.49 6.56 9.91
C ALA A 51 -1.01 7.93 10.35
N LEU A 52 -1.09 8.90 9.44
CA LEU A 52 -1.57 10.26 9.72
C LEU A 52 -3.09 10.39 9.64
N HIS A 53 -3.77 9.59 8.80
CA HIS A 53 -5.23 9.63 8.71
C HIS A 53 -6.04 9.49 10.01
N PRO A 54 -5.65 8.65 11.00
CA PRO A 54 -6.36 8.59 12.27
C PRO A 54 -5.99 9.72 13.25
N THR A 55 -5.05 10.59 12.90
CA THR A 55 -4.61 11.72 13.73
C THR A 55 -5.25 13.03 13.24
N ASP A 56 -5.04 14.13 13.96
CA ASP A 56 -5.51 15.47 13.54
C ASP A 56 -4.68 16.09 12.38
N ASP A 57 -3.68 15.37 11.86
CA ASP A 57 -2.84 15.84 10.76
C ASP A 57 -3.45 15.52 9.38
N THR A 58 -4.59 16.15 9.10
CA THR A 58 -5.33 15.93 7.85
C THR A 58 -4.63 16.52 6.63
N THR A 59 -3.82 17.56 6.81
CA THR A 59 -3.15 18.28 5.71
C THR A 59 -2.08 17.41 5.08
N ASN A 60 -1.12 16.93 5.88
CA ASN A 60 -0.02 16.12 5.37
C ASN A 60 -0.53 14.78 4.82
N ALA A 61 -1.57 14.21 5.45
CA ALA A 61 -2.24 13.02 4.92
C ALA A 61 -2.89 13.26 3.54
N ALA A 62 -3.55 14.41 3.34
CA ALA A 62 -4.20 14.75 2.08
C ALA A 62 -3.19 15.05 0.95
N GLU A 63 -2.07 15.70 1.29
CA GLU A 63 -0.98 15.96 0.35
C GLU A 63 -0.28 14.67 -0.08
N GLY A 64 0.09 13.79 0.87
CA GLY A 64 0.66 12.48 0.53
C GLY A 64 -0.28 11.62 -0.31
N THR A 65 -1.59 11.67 -0.03
CA THR A 65 -2.61 11.02 -0.87
C THR A 65 -2.65 11.62 -2.29
N THR A 66 -2.46 12.93 -2.42
CA THR A 66 -2.42 13.62 -3.72
C THR A 66 -1.18 13.23 -4.51
N TRP A 67 -0.03 13.19 -3.84
CA TRP A 67 1.23 12.75 -4.42
C TRP A 67 1.14 11.30 -4.92
N LEU A 68 0.57 10.38 -4.12
CA LEU A 68 0.33 8.99 -4.54
C LEU A 68 -0.56 8.93 -5.79
N ALA A 69 -1.66 9.70 -5.83
CA ALA A 69 -2.51 9.71 -7.02
C ALA A 69 -1.78 10.25 -8.27
N GLY A 70 -0.86 11.19 -8.10
CA GLY A 70 -0.05 11.77 -9.19
C GLY A 70 1.06 10.87 -9.71
N THR A 71 1.61 9.99 -8.87
CA THR A 71 2.71 9.07 -9.25
C THR A 71 2.22 7.72 -9.79
N GLN A 72 0.92 7.46 -9.79
CA GLN A 72 0.33 6.22 -10.32
C GLN A 72 0.68 6.05 -11.81
N CYS A 73 1.23 4.89 -12.18
CA CYS A 73 1.59 4.58 -13.55
C CYS A 73 0.36 4.42 -14.47
N ALA A 74 0.58 4.49 -15.78
CA ALA A 74 -0.49 4.36 -16.77
C ALA A 74 -1.21 3.00 -16.75
N ASP A 75 -0.51 1.94 -16.33
CA ASP A 75 -1.07 0.59 -16.12
C ASP A 75 -1.94 0.48 -14.84
N GLY A 76 -2.00 1.56 -14.05
CA GLY A 76 -2.72 1.63 -12.78
C GLY A 76 -1.94 1.11 -11.58
N GLY A 77 -0.75 0.55 -11.80
CA GLY A 77 0.13 0.09 -10.73
C GLY A 77 1.01 1.22 -10.17
N PHE A 78 1.84 0.84 -9.21
CA PHE A 78 2.81 1.70 -8.57
C PHE A 78 4.21 1.07 -8.59
N PRO A 79 5.24 1.87 -8.92
CA PRO A 79 6.61 1.38 -9.02
C PRO A 79 7.30 1.35 -7.65
N LEU A 80 8.46 0.66 -7.61
CA LEU A 80 9.47 0.85 -6.57
C LEU A 80 10.59 1.71 -7.18
N GLY A 81 10.68 2.98 -6.78
CA GLY A 81 11.58 3.94 -7.42
C GLY A 81 11.29 4.09 -8.92
N THR A 82 12.30 3.84 -9.76
CA THR A 82 12.18 3.91 -11.24
C THR A 82 11.85 2.57 -11.90
N ALA A 83 11.62 1.52 -11.12
CA ALA A 83 11.28 0.20 -11.64
C ALA A 83 9.85 0.17 -12.22
N ALA A 84 9.48 -0.97 -12.82
CA ALA A 84 8.10 -1.23 -13.23
C ALA A 84 7.16 -1.31 -12.03
N SER A 85 5.87 -1.14 -12.30
CA SER A 85 4.80 -1.36 -11.32
C SER A 85 4.88 -2.77 -10.71
N ASN A 86 4.67 -2.87 -9.40
CA ASN A 86 4.70 -4.15 -8.68
C ASN A 86 3.55 -4.26 -7.68
N ALA A 87 3.23 -5.50 -7.27
CA ALA A 87 2.13 -5.83 -6.39
C ALA A 87 2.30 -5.31 -4.95
N ASN A 88 3.55 -5.23 -4.46
CA ASN A 88 3.83 -4.78 -3.10
C ASN A 88 3.46 -3.30 -2.94
N SER A 89 4.09 -2.44 -3.74
CA SER A 89 3.90 -1.00 -3.73
C SER A 89 2.47 -0.64 -4.12
N THR A 90 1.91 -1.31 -5.13
CA THR A 90 0.52 -1.10 -5.54
C THR A 90 -0.46 -1.48 -4.43
N GLY A 91 -0.19 -2.55 -3.67
CA GLY A 91 -1.02 -2.99 -2.55
C GLY A 91 -1.09 -1.94 -1.44
N LEU A 92 0.06 -1.39 -1.03
CA LEU A 92 0.14 -0.34 -0.02
C LEU A 92 -0.52 0.96 -0.49
N ALA A 93 -0.21 1.41 -1.71
CA ALA A 93 -0.78 2.63 -2.27
C ALA A 93 -2.30 2.53 -2.45
N ALA A 94 -2.80 1.40 -2.96
CA ALA A 94 -4.24 1.16 -3.11
C ALA A 94 -4.98 1.24 -1.77
N GLN A 95 -4.38 0.73 -0.69
CA GLN A 95 -4.95 0.81 0.65
C GLN A 95 -4.96 2.26 1.17
N ALA A 96 -3.87 3.00 1.00
CA ALA A 96 -3.78 4.41 1.39
C ALA A 96 -4.78 5.30 0.62
N LEU A 97 -5.01 5.01 -0.66
CA LEU A 97 -5.95 5.74 -1.51
C LEU A 97 -7.42 5.37 -1.26
N ALA A 98 -7.70 4.25 -0.58
CA ALA A 98 -9.06 3.74 -0.40
C ALA A 98 -9.94 4.72 0.40
N GLY A 99 -11.02 5.19 -0.22
CA GLY A 99 -11.94 6.18 0.36
C GLY A 99 -11.49 7.64 0.22
N HIS A 100 -10.28 7.90 -0.27
CA HIS A 100 -9.73 9.25 -0.43
C HIS A 100 -9.48 9.61 -1.91
N ARG A 101 -9.15 8.63 -2.75
CA ARG A 101 -8.96 8.75 -4.21
C ARG A 101 -9.53 7.52 -4.91
N PRO A 102 -10.87 7.38 -4.99
CA PRO A 102 -11.53 6.13 -5.40
C PRO A 102 -11.15 5.67 -6.82
N VAL A 103 -10.96 6.60 -7.77
CA VAL A 103 -10.56 6.27 -9.14
C VAL A 103 -9.16 5.64 -9.17
N ALA A 104 -8.19 6.24 -8.48
CA ALA A 104 -6.82 5.72 -8.40
C ALA A 104 -6.79 4.36 -7.69
N ALA A 105 -7.53 4.21 -6.59
CA ALA A 105 -7.66 2.94 -5.88
C ALA A 105 -8.27 1.83 -6.78
N VAL A 106 -9.27 2.15 -7.61
CA VAL A 106 -9.86 1.18 -8.55
C VAL A 106 -8.86 0.75 -9.63
N LYS A 107 -8.07 1.68 -10.18
CA LYS A 107 -6.99 1.35 -11.14
C LYS A 107 -5.95 0.42 -10.51
N ALA A 108 -5.51 0.72 -9.29
CA ALA A 108 -4.58 -0.13 -8.55
C ALA A 108 -5.14 -1.53 -8.28
N LYS A 109 -6.42 -1.64 -7.88
CA LYS A 109 -7.10 -2.94 -7.73
C LYS A 109 -7.14 -3.73 -9.04
N ARG A 110 -7.35 -3.07 -10.19
CA ARG A 110 -7.33 -3.74 -11.51
C ARG A 110 -5.94 -4.28 -11.84
N PHE A 111 -4.89 -3.49 -11.59
CA PHE A 111 -3.51 -3.94 -11.75
C PHE A 111 -3.19 -5.16 -10.86
N LEU A 112 -3.58 -5.12 -9.58
CA LEU A 112 -3.37 -6.26 -8.67
C LEU A 112 -4.12 -7.51 -9.13
N ARG A 113 -5.34 -7.37 -9.67
CA ARG A 113 -6.10 -8.49 -10.23
C ARG A 113 -5.48 -9.06 -11.50
N SER A 114 -4.83 -8.24 -12.35
CA SER A 114 -4.14 -8.78 -13.53
C SER A 114 -2.91 -9.62 -13.18
N LEU A 115 -2.37 -9.46 -11.97
CA LEU A 115 -1.26 -10.27 -11.46
C LEU A 115 -1.74 -11.56 -10.75
N GLN A 116 -3.05 -11.76 -10.60
CA GLN A 116 -3.60 -12.93 -9.92
C GLN A 116 -3.54 -14.18 -10.78
N GLN A 117 -3.00 -15.26 -10.20
CA GLN A 117 -2.94 -16.57 -10.84
C GLN A 117 -4.34 -17.19 -10.98
N GLY A 118 -4.81 -17.35 -12.22
CA GLY A 118 -6.13 -17.90 -12.55
C GLY A 118 -6.19 -19.42 -12.60
N CYS A 119 -7.30 -19.97 -13.12
CA CYS A 119 -7.58 -21.41 -13.13
C CYS A 119 -6.63 -22.26 -13.99
N SER A 120 -5.94 -21.66 -14.96
CA SER A 120 -4.90 -22.30 -15.76
C SER A 120 -3.59 -22.51 -14.99
N ALA A 121 -3.39 -21.85 -13.85
CA ALA A 121 -2.20 -22.04 -13.01
C ALA A 121 -2.24 -23.40 -12.29
N PRO A 122 -1.07 -23.94 -11.87
CA PRO A 122 -1.00 -25.09 -10.99
C PRO A 122 -1.88 -24.89 -9.75
N ALA A 123 -2.57 -25.95 -9.30
CA ALA A 123 -3.56 -25.86 -8.22
C ALA A 123 -3.02 -25.18 -6.95
N ALA A 124 -1.75 -25.41 -6.61
CA ALA A 124 -1.07 -24.82 -5.46
C ALA A 124 -0.83 -23.29 -5.58
N ASN A 125 -0.89 -22.74 -6.79
CA ASN A 125 -0.59 -21.33 -7.07
C ASN A 125 -1.85 -20.50 -7.34
N ARG A 126 -3.02 -21.11 -7.53
CA ARG A 126 -4.26 -20.41 -7.88
C ARG A 126 -4.64 -19.38 -6.80
N GLY A 127 -4.98 -18.18 -7.24
CA GLY A 127 -5.33 -17.06 -6.37
C GLY A 127 -4.15 -16.29 -5.79
N THR A 128 -2.92 -16.81 -5.88
CA THR A 128 -1.70 -16.05 -5.52
C THR A 128 -1.49 -14.88 -6.46
N ILE A 129 -0.72 -13.88 -6.01
CA ILE A 129 -0.41 -12.68 -6.78
C ILE A 129 1.08 -12.70 -7.16
N SER A 130 1.36 -12.55 -8.45
CA SER A 130 2.72 -12.31 -8.96
C SER A 130 3.27 -10.99 -8.46
N TYR A 131 4.59 -10.88 -8.32
CA TYR A 131 5.22 -9.62 -7.93
C TYR A 131 5.00 -8.53 -8.99
N ASP A 132 5.16 -8.84 -10.27
CA ASP A 132 4.98 -7.90 -11.37
C ASP A 132 4.56 -8.66 -12.64
N ALA A 133 4.57 -7.97 -13.79
CA ALA A 133 4.16 -8.52 -15.07
C ALA A 133 5.14 -9.57 -15.66
N THR A 134 6.28 -9.86 -15.01
CA THR A 134 7.26 -10.83 -15.53
C THR A 134 6.84 -12.29 -15.32
N GLY A 135 5.84 -12.54 -14.48
CA GLY A 135 5.25 -13.85 -14.28
C GLY A 135 5.22 -14.30 -12.83
N PHE A 136 4.89 -15.57 -12.60
CA PHE A 136 4.85 -16.14 -11.25
C PHE A 136 6.25 -16.55 -10.79
N ASP A 137 6.64 -16.09 -9.61
CA ASP A 137 7.84 -16.52 -8.90
C ASP A 137 7.48 -16.84 -7.45
N ALA A 138 7.71 -18.09 -7.04
CA ALA A 138 7.40 -18.55 -5.69
C ALA A 138 8.21 -17.82 -4.60
N ALA A 139 9.41 -17.31 -4.92
CA ALA A 139 10.26 -16.59 -3.97
C ALA A 139 9.66 -15.23 -3.58
N THR A 140 8.91 -14.59 -4.48
CA THR A 140 8.33 -13.26 -4.27
C THR A 140 6.82 -13.31 -4.01
N ALA A 141 6.12 -14.33 -4.52
CA ALA A 141 4.66 -14.45 -4.49
C ALA A 141 4.06 -14.39 -3.08
N ARG A 142 4.77 -14.89 -2.05
CA ARG A 142 4.26 -14.84 -0.67
C ARG A 142 4.09 -13.40 -0.18
N ARG A 143 5.12 -12.57 -0.37
CA ARG A 143 5.08 -11.16 0.03
C ARG A 143 4.14 -10.36 -0.87
N ALA A 144 4.21 -10.59 -2.18
CA ALA A 144 3.31 -9.99 -3.17
C ALA A 144 1.85 -10.22 -2.83
N THR A 145 1.48 -11.47 -2.53
CA THR A 145 0.11 -11.81 -2.14
C THR A 145 -0.31 -11.11 -0.85
N ALA A 146 0.53 -11.14 0.18
CA ALA A 146 0.21 -10.52 1.47
C ALA A 146 -0.01 -9.00 1.36
N GLN A 147 0.83 -8.29 0.61
CA GLN A 147 0.72 -6.84 0.45
C GLN A 147 -0.38 -6.45 -0.55
N ALA A 148 -0.57 -7.23 -1.63
CA ALA A 148 -1.65 -7.00 -2.59
C ALA A 148 -3.05 -7.10 -1.96
N VAL A 149 -3.26 -8.03 -1.01
CA VAL A 149 -4.55 -8.20 -0.34
C VAL A 149 -5.01 -6.93 0.40
N LEU A 150 -4.07 -6.13 0.92
CA LEU A 150 -4.37 -4.82 1.53
C LEU A 150 -5.10 -3.92 0.52
N GLY A 151 -4.54 -3.81 -0.68
CA GLY A 151 -5.09 -3.03 -1.78
C GLY A 151 -6.39 -3.62 -2.35
N LEU A 152 -6.47 -4.94 -2.51
CA LEU A 152 -7.63 -5.64 -3.06
C LEU A 152 -8.87 -5.48 -2.18
N THR A 153 -8.71 -5.63 -0.87
CA THR A 153 -9.81 -5.48 0.10
C THR A 153 -10.14 -4.00 0.35
N GLY A 154 -9.12 -3.13 0.35
CA GLY A 154 -9.28 -1.73 0.73
C GLY A 154 -9.65 -1.54 2.21
N VAL A 155 -9.48 -2.57 3.04
CA VAL A 155 -9.70 -2.47 4.49
C VAL A 155 -8.56 -1.65 5.07
N LYS A 156 -8.87 -0.58 5.79
CA LYS A 156 -7.85 0.23 6.47
C LYS A 156 -7.14 -0.61 7.54
N SER A 157 -5.81 -0.58 7.58
CA SER A 157 -5.02 -1.32 8.58
C SER A 157 -5.40 -0.96 10.03
N ALA A 158 -5.79 0.29 10.27
CA ALA A 158 -6.31 0.76 11.56
C ALA A 158 -7.62 0.03 11.98
N ASN A 159 -8.38 -0.52 11.04
CA ASN A 159 -9.70 -1.12 11.25
C ASN A 159 -9.70 -2.66 11.20
N LEU A 160 -8.52 -3.31 11.18
CA LEU A 160 -8.46 -4.77 11.17
C LEU A 160 -9.10 -5.35 12.46
N PRO A 161 -10.05 -6.29 12.38
CA PRO A 161 -10.57 -6.94 13.58
C PRO A 161 -9.50 -7.86 14.21
N SER A 162 -9.59 -8.10 15.52
CA SER A 162 -8.85 -9.19 16.17
C SER A 162 -9.47 -10.53 15.78
N GLY A 163 -8.73 -11.36 15.05
CA GLY A 163 -9.16 -12.69 14.59
C GLY A 163 -8.95 -12.91 13.08
N GLY A 164 -9.24 -14.13 12.62
CA GLY A 164 -9.11 -14.50 11.22
C GLY A 164 -9.35 -16.00 11.01
N LYS A 165 -9.64 -16.39 9.76
CA LYS A 165 -9.60 -17.80 9.38
C LYS A 165 -8.15 -18.20 9.12
N ALA A 166 -7.72 -19.35 9.64
CA ALA A 166 -6.37 -19.85 9.41
C ALA A 166 -6.12 -20.16 7.92
N GLN A 167 -7.17 -20.46 7.18
CA GLN A 167 -7.11 -20.79 5.75
C GLN A 167 -7.49 -19.58 4.89
N ALA A 168 -6.69 -19.32 3.87
CA ALA A 168 -7.05 -18.39 2.81
C ALA A 168 -8.19 -18.95 1.96
N PRO A 169 -9.07 -18.10 1.38
CA PRO A 169 -10.04 -18.53 0.40
C PRO A 169 -9.37 -19.25 -0.77
N THR A 170 -9.95 -20.37 -1.22
CA THR A 170 -9.52 -21.04 -2.45
C THR A 170 -10.23 -20.40 -3.65
N LEU A 171 -9.50 -20.18 -4.73
CA LEU A 171 -10.10 -19.76 -5.99
C LEU A 171 -10.91 -20.92 -6.57
N ALA A 172 -12.23 -20.74 -6.68
CA ALA A 172 -13.10 -21.71 -7.33
C ALA A 172 -12.82 -21.72 -8.84
N CYS A 173 -12.46 -22.90 -9.31
CA CYS A 173 -12.31 -23.33 -10.69
C CYS A 173 -13.08 -24.65 -10.78
#